data_AF-A0A520DX11-F1
#
_entry.id   AF-A0A520DX11-F1
#
_cell.length_a   1.000
_cell.length_b   1.000
_cell.length_c   1.000
_cell.angle_alpha   90.00
_cell.angle_beta   90.00
_cell.angle_gamma   90.00
#
_symmetry.space_group_name_H-M   'P 1'
#
loop_
_entity.id
_entity.type
_entity.pdbx_description
1 polymer ?
#
loop_
_entity_poly.entity_id
_entity_poly.type
_entity_poly.pdbx_seq_one_letter_code
_entity_poly.pdbx_strand_id
1 'polypeptide(L)'
;MRKILAALLFCFLLFGLTTAFAQDLKTDVTKNKELDSLRKKEDESKDSVVFNSKFVRYTTHKLTKDSIQTIPIDTGLTGIQNFSIIAQPRRPTAGTGVLGLAARPLLFEPVKTIGFNAGFHALDYYVLNHEDVKFYRARSPFTNLYY
;
A
#
# COMPACT_ATOMS: atom_id res chain seq x y z
N MET A 1 -0.91 -85.62 -3.15
CA MET A 1 0.24 -84.91 -2.56
C MET A 1 0.78 -83.79 -3.46
N ARG A 2 1.28 -84.09 -4.67
CA ARG A 2 1.95 -83.10 -5.55
C ARG A 2 1.09 -81.91 -6.03
N LYS A 3 -0.23 -82.10 -6.26
CA LYS A 3 -1.14 -81.02 -6.71
C LYS A 3 -1.49 -80.01 -5.60
N ILE A 4 -1.54 -80.46 -4.36
CA ILE A 4 -1.83 -79.61 -3.19
C ILE A 4 -0.62 -78.73 -2.86
N LEU A 5 0.59 -79.30 -2.97
CA LEU A 5 1.84 -78.56 -2.78
C LEU A 5 2.00 -77.42 -3.81
N ALA A 6 1.62 -77.67 -5.06
CA ALA A 6 1.67 -76.66 -6.13
C ALA A 6 0.67 -75.50 -5.90
N ALA A 7 -0.53 -75.79 -5.39
CA ALA A 7 -1.53 -74.77 -5.09
C ALA A 7 -1.09 -73.86 -3.92
N LEU A 8 -0.47 -74.43 -2.88
CA LEU A 8 0.10 -73.66 -1.77
C LEU A 8 1.24 -72.74 -2.21
N LEU A 9 2.11 -73.22 -3.12
CA LEU A 9 3.22 -72.45 -3.65
C LEU A 9 2.74 -71.28 -4.52
N PHE A 10 1.66 -71.49 -5.30
CA PHE A 10 1.03 -70.43 -6.10
C PHE A 10 0.35 -69.36 -5.23
N CYS A 11 -0.30 -69.76 -4.14
CA CYS A 11 -0.88 -68.82 -3.17
C CYS A 11 0.20 -67.97 -2.47
N PHE A 12 1.33 -68.59 -2.10
CA PHE A 12 2.45 -67.87 -1.51
C PHE A 12 3.08 -66.85 -2.47
N LEU A 13 3.13 -67.17 -3.76
CA LEU A 13 3.59 -66.26 -4.82
C LEU A 13 2.64 -65.07 -5.01
N LEU A 14 1.33 -65.31 -4.99
CA LEU A 14 0.33 -64.25 -5.09
C LEU A 14 0.32 -63.32 -3.86
N PHE A 15 0.47 -63.85 -2.65
CA PHE A 15 0.55 -63.04 -1.42
C PHE A 15 1.90 -62.34 -1.25
N GLY A 16 3.00 -62.86 -1.80
CA GLY A 16 4.31 -62.20 -1.79
C GLY A 16 4.42 -61.03 -2.77
N LEU A 17 3.62 -61.02 -3.84
CA LEU A 17 3.60 -59.92 -4.82
C LEU A 17 2.87 -58.67 -4.32
N THR A 18 1.88 -58.80 -3.42
CA THR A 18 1.09 -57.65 -2.94
C THR A 18 1.83 -56.80 -1.91
N THR A 19 2.75 -57.39 -1.13
CA THR A 19 3.55 -56.66 -0.13
C THR A 19 4.64 -55.79 -0.76
N ALA A 20 5.11 -56.13 -1.97
CA ALA A 20 6.12 -55.35 -2.69
C ALA A 20 5.58 -54.02 -3.26
N PHE A 21 4.26 -53.90 -3.47
CA PHE A 21 3.61 -52.69 -3.99
C PHE A 21 2.96 -51.81 -2.91
N ALA A 22 2.96 -52.23 -1.64
CA ALA A 22 2.18 -51.57 -0.59
C ALA A 22 2.93 -50.45 0.17
N GLN A 23 4.25 -50.34 0.04
CA GLN A 23 4.99 -49.33 0.80
C GLN A 23 6.23 -48.85 0.05
N ASP A 24 6.01 -48.00 -0.96
CA ASP A 24 7.06 -47.10 -1.42
C ASP A 24 7.25 -46.03 -0.33
N LEU A 25 8.18 -46.28 0.59
CA LEU A 25 8.56 -45.31 1.62
C LEU A 25 9.34 -44.20 0.92
N LYS A 26 8.62 -43.19 0.42
CA LYS A 26 9.20 -42.01 -0.24
C LYS A 26 9.94 -41.14 0.79
N THR A 27 11.14 -41.57 1.16
CA THR A 27 12.04 -40.90 2.11
C THR A 27 12.91 -39.83 1.47
N ASP A 28 12.93 -39.73 0.13
CA ASP A 28 13.64 -38.67 -0.57
C ASP A 28 12.87 -37.35 -0.49
N VAL A 29 13.48 -36.35 0.16
CA VAL A 29 12.97 -34.96 0.30
C VAL A 29 12.60 -34.36 -1.07
N THR A 30 13.27 -34.77 -2.13
CA THR A 30 13.12 -34.26 -3.50
C THR A 30 11.94 -34.86 -4.27
N LYS A 31 11.39 -36.02 -3.87
CA LYS A 31 10.31 -36.73 -4.59
C LYS A 31 8.97 -36.74 -3.85
N ASN A 32 8.84 -35.85 -2.85
CA ASN A 32 7.71 -35.85 -1.95
C ASN A 32 6.60 -34.90 -2.44
N LYS A 33 5.70 -35.43 -3.27
CA LYS A 33 4.61 -34.69 -3.96
C LYS A 33 3.62 -34.00 -2.98
N GLU A 34 3.43 -34.59 -1.80
CA GLU A 34 2.57 -34.01 -0.75
C GLU A 34 3.17 -32.72 -0.19
N LEU A 35 4.49 -32.71 0.05
CA LEU A 35 5.23 -31.53 0.52
C LEU A 35 5.19 -30.38 -0.49
N ASP A 36 5.27 -30.71 -1.78
CA ASP A 36 5.17 -29.72 -2.87
C ASP A 36 3.77 -29.08 -2.94
N SER A 37 2.73 -29.86 -2.68
CA SER A 37 1.34 -29.37 -2.61
C SER A 37 1.11 -28.45 -1.40
N LEU A 38 1.75 -28.76 -0.27
CA LEU A 38 1.70 -27.91 0.93
C LEU A 38 2.46 -26.59 0.73
N ARG A 39 3.64 -26.62 0.10
CA ARG A 39 4.40 -25.41 -0.26
C ARG A 39 3.63 -24.52 -1.21
N LYS A 40 3.04 -25.10 -2.26
CA LYS A 40 2.19 -24.33 -3.19
C LYS A 40 1.01 -23.67 -2.48
N LYS A 41 0.38 -24.35 -1.52
CA LYS A 41 -0.72 -23.78 -0.73
C LYS A 41 -0.25 -22.67 0.22
N GLU A 42 0.95 -22.80 0.78
CA GLU A 42 1.61 -21.77 1.59
C GLU A 42 1.98 -20.54 0.74
N ASP A 43 2.59 -20.76 -0.43
CA ASP A 43 2.97 -19.71 -1.39
C ASP A 43 1.74 -19.01 -2.01
N GLU A 44 0.63 -19.74 -2.21
CA GLU A 44 -0.66 -19.18 -2.65
C GLU A 44 -1.42 -18.48 -1.51
N SER A 45 -0.99 -18.65 -0.25
CA SER A 45 -1.63 -17.98 0.87
C SER A 45 -1.38 -16.47 0.74
N LYS A 46 -2.46 -15.74 0.47
CA LYS A 46 -2.39 -14.29 0.32
C LYS A 46 -2.09 -13.67 1.67
N ASP A 47 -1.11 -12.78 1.70
CA ASP A 47 -0.85 -11.98 2.88
C ASP A 47 -2.10 -11.18 3.25
N SER A 48 -2.38 -11.12 4.54
CA SER A 48 -3.49 -10.37 5.12
C SER A 48 -3.40 -8.87 4.83
N VAL A 49 -2.18 -8.33 4.67
CA VAL A 49 -1.95 -6.90 4.43
C VAL A 49 -1.22 -6.67 3.12
N VAL A 50 -1.95 -6.22 2.11
CA VAL A 50 -1.37 -5.79 0.83
C VAL A 50 -0.95 -4.32 0.92
N PHE A 51 0.36 -4.05 0.92
CA PHE A 51 0.90 -2.70 0.92
C PHE A 51 0.64 -2.00 -0.42
N ASN A 52 -0.39 -1.15 -0.46
CA ASN A 52 -0.67 -0.24 -1.57
C ASN A 52 -0.31 1.22 -1.23
N SER A 53 -0.58 2.16 -2.14
CA SER A 53 -0.29 3.59 -1.94
C SER A 53 -1.05 4.21 -0.76
N LYS A 54 -2.18 3.63 -0.32
CA LYS A 54 -2.96 4.11 0.84
C LYS A 54 -2.15 4.10 2.15
N PHE A 55 -1.12 3.26 2.24
CA PHE A 55 -0.25 3.18 3.41
C PHE A 55 0.90 4.20 3.40
N VAL A 56 1.06 4.96 2.31
CA VAL A 56 2.01 6.06 2.25
C VAL A 56 1.50 7.20 3.10
N ARG A 57 2.41 7.77 3.88
CA ARG A 57 2.13 8.90 4.76
C ARG A 57 3.09 10.03 4.44
N TYR A 58 2.69 11.24 4.74
CA TYR A 58 3.56 12.41 4.60
C TYR A 58 3.49 13.30 5.83
N THR A 59 4.50 14.14 5.97
CA THR A 59 4.53 15.29 6.88
C THR A 59 5.03 16.50 6.11
N THR A 60 4.81 17.70 6.63
CA THR A 60 5.37 18.95 6.09
C THR A 60 6.40 19.51 7.06
N HIS A 61 7.31 20.37 6.57
CA HIS A 61 8.27 21.03 7.47
C HIS A 61 7.53 21.82 8.56
N LYS A 62 6.44 22.50 8.18
CA LYS A 62 5.54 23.21 9.10
C LYS A 62 5.01 22.32 10.23
N LEU A 63 4.48 21.14 9.90
CA LEU A 63 3.94 20.22 10.91
C LEU A 63 5.04 19.67 11.82
N THR A 64 6.23 19.43 11.27
CA THR A 64 7.36 18.83 11.99
C THR A 64 7.91 19.75 13.09
N LYS A 65 7.72 21.07 12.98
CA LYS A 65 8.13 22.03 14.02
C LYS A 65 7.36 21.85 15.32
N ASP A 66 6.07 21.55 15.24
CA ASP A 66 5.16 21.51 16.40
C ASP A 66 4.68 20.09 16.72
N SER A 67 4.84 19.12 15.81
CA SER A 67 4.29 17.76 15.94
C SER A 67 5.09 16.70 15.18
N ILE A 68 5.07 15.47 15.69
CA ILE A 68 5.62 14.28 15.02
C ILE A 68 4.57 13.51 14.20
N GLN A 69 3.38 14.09 14.02
CA GLN A 69 2.28 13.45 13.33
C GLN A 69 2.57 13.31 11.82
N THR A 70 2.16 12.18 11.26
CA THR A 70 2.10 11.98 9.81
C THR A 70 0.66 11.81 9.37
N ILE A 71 0.34 12.28 8.17
CA ILE A 71 -0.99 12.25 7.58
C ILE A 71 -0.98 11.22 6.44
N PRO A 72 -2.01 10.34 6.31
CA PRO A 72 -2.10 9.46 5.16
C PRO A 72 -2.32 10.27 3.88
N ILE A 73 -1.80 9.79 2.75
CA ILE A 73 -2.14 10.39 1.45
C ILE A 73 -3.60 10.08 1.11
N ASP A 74 -4.26 11.01 0.44
CA ASP A 74 -5.56 10.74 -0.18
C ASP A 74 -5.32 10.06 -1.53
N THR A 75 -5.94 8.90 -1.73
CA THR A 75 -5.89 8.13 -2.99
C THR A 75 -7.26 8.07 -3.66
N GLY A 76 -8.27 8.72 -3.09
CA GLY A 76 -9.62 8.74 -3.63
C GLY A 76 -9.76 9.72 -4.79
N LEU A 77 -10.80 9.53 -5.60
CA LEU A 77 -11.21 10.50 -6.63
C LEU A 77 -12.24 11.52 -6.11
N THR A 78 -12.55 11.45 -4.82
CA THR A 78 -13.60 12.25 -4.19
C THR A 78 -13.15 13.70 -4.02
N GLY A 79 -13.90 14.65 -4.57
CA GLY A 79 -13.64 16.07 -4.36
C GLY A 79 -12.56 16.68 -5.25
N ILE A 80 -12.08 15.94 -6.27
CA ILE A 80 -11.11 16.45 -7.26
C ILE A 80 -11.63 17.72 -7.96
N GLN A 81 -12.95 17.82 -8.16
CA GLN A 81 -13.58 19.01 -8.74
C GLN A 81 -13.40 20.27 -7.87
N ASN A 82 -13.10 20.12 -6.59
CA ASN A 82 -12.91 21.22 -5.65
C ASN A 82 -11.42 21.50 -5.39
N PHE A 83 -10.64 21.64 -6.46
CA PHE A 83 -9.19 21.89 -6.40
C PHE A 83 -8.83 23.37 -6.23
N SER A 84 -9.83 24.27 -6.21
CA SER A 84 -9.58 25.71 -6.18
C SER A 84 -9.04 26.16 -4.83
N ILE A 85 -7.81 26.69 -4.82
CA ILE A 85 -7.15 27.21 -3.62
C ILE A 85 -7.87 28.45 -3.08
N ILE A 86 -8.52 29.23 -3.95
CA ILE A 86 -9.26 30.44 -3.59
C ILE A 86 -10.71 30.15 -3.18
N ALA A 87 -11.34 29.08 -3.69
CA ALA A 87 -12.72 28.74 -3.38
C ALA A 87 -12.83 27.73 -2.22
N GLN A 88 -12.15 28.00 -1.10
CA GLN A 88 -12.18 27.14 0.07
C GLN A 88 -13.33 27.49 1.03
N PRO A 89 -14.20 26.53 1.42
CA PRO A 89 -15.31 26.81 2.34
C PRO A 89 -14.87 27.36 3.71
N ARG A 90 -13.69 26.96 4.19
CA ARG A 90 -13.16 27.37 5.50
C ARG A 90 -12.46 28.73 5.50
N ARG A 91 -12.10 29.24 4.33
CA ARG A 91 -11.35 30.50 4.17
C ARG A 91 -11.88 31.26 2.96
N PRO A 92 -13.07 31.89 3.11
CA PRO A 92 -13.73 32.54 2.00
C PRO A 92 -12.86 33.69 1.48
N THR A 93 -12.63 33.70 0.17
CA THR A 93 -11.68 34.60 -0.50
C THR A 93 -12.39 35.26 -1.68
N ALA A 94 -12.13 36.54 -1.91
CA ALA A 94 -12.57 37.27 -3.09
C ALA A 94 -11.42 37.37 -4.09
N GLY A 95 -11.70 37.06 -5.36
CA GLY A 95 -10.74 37.14 -6.46
C GLY A 95 -11.43 37.35 -7.79
N THR A 96 -10.66 37.36 -8.87
CA THR A 96 -11.15 37.60 -10.24
C THR A 96 -11.72 36.36 -10.93
N GLY A 97 -11.77 35.22 -10.23
CA GLY A 97 -12.37 33.96 -10.71
C GLY A 97 -11.40 32.97 -11.37
N VAL A 98 -10.18 33.38 -11.70
CA VAL A 98 -9.13 32.52 -12.28
C VAL A 98 -8.01 32.28 -11.27
N LEU A 99 -7.49 31.05 -11.24
CA LEU A 99 -6.33 30.69 -10.41
C LEU A 99 -5.06 31.41 -10.91
N GLY A 100 -4.21 31.83 -9.98
CA GLY A 100 -2.98 32.57 -10.28
C GLY A 100 -3.16 34.09 -10.39
N LEU A 101 -4.39 34.60 -10.24
CA LEU A 101 -4.67 36.04 -10.17
C LEU A 101 -4.83 36.53 -8.73
N ALA A 102 -4.70 37.83 -8.55
CA ALA A 102 -4.83 38.52 -7.27
C ALA A 102 -6.11 38.11 -6.53
N ALA A 103 -5.95 37.72 -5.27
CA ALA A 103 -7.02 37.32 -4.38
C ALA A 103 -6.80 37.92 -2.99
N ARG A 104 -7.89 38.15 -2.26
CA ARG A 104 -7.86 38.68 -0.88
C ARG A 104 -8.88 37.96 0.01
N PRO A 105 -8.60 37.80 1.30
CA PRO A 105 -9.53 37.15 2.21
C PRO A 105 -10.78 38.03 2.39
N LEU A 106 -11.95 37.41 2.50
CA LEU A 106 -13.19 38.09 2.86
C LEU A 106 -13.29 38.35 4.36
N LEU A 107 -12.64 37.50 5.15
CA LEU A 107 -12.54 37.65 6.60
C LEU A 107 -11.23 38.34 6.97
N PHE A 108 -11.23 39.00 8.11
CA PHE A 108 -10.01 39.59 8.65
C PHE A 108 -9.00 38.50 9.04
N GLU A 109 -7.78 38.58 8.50
CA GLU A 109 -6.66 37.72 8.86
C GLU A 109 -5.54 38.60 9.46
N PRO A 110 -5.12 38.37 10.72
CA PRO A 110 -4.06 39.16 11.33
C PRO A 110 -2.71 38.81 10.70
N VAL A 111 -1.88 39.84 10.49
CA VAL A 111 -0.50 39.66 10.03
C VAL A 111 0.32 39.00 11.14
N LYS A 112 0.96 37.86 10.82
CA LYS A 112 1.74 37.06 11.79
C LYS A 112 3.27 37.23 11.63
N THR A 113 3.71 38.15 10.78
CA THR A 113 5.12 38.42 10.55
C THR A 113 5.61 39.56 11.44
N ILE A 114 6.77 39.36 12.07
CA ILE A 114 7.46 40.39 12.86
C ILE A 114 8.40 41.14 11.91
N GLY A 115 8.30 42.48 11.85
CA GLY A 115 9.19 43.33 11.04
C GLY A 115 8.46 44.15 9.97
N PHE A 116 9.24 44.74 9.07
CA PHE A 116 8.70 45.53 7.95
C PHE A 116 7.98 44.63 6.94
N ASN A 117 6.80 45.05 6.51
CA ASN A 117 5.97 44.33 5.56
C ASN A 117 5.45 45.32 4.50
N ALA A 118 5.82 45.10 3.23
CA ALA A 118 5.45 45.97 2.11
C ALA A 118 3.97 45.84 1.67
N GLY A 119 3.23 44.85 2.20
CA GLY A 119 1.79 44.70 1.97
C GLY A 119 1.41 43.99 0.66
N PHE A 120 2.36 43.46 -0.10
CA PHE A 120 2.11 42.76 -1.36
C PHE A 120 1.72 41.29 -1.16
N HIS A 121 0.51 41.05 -0.63
CA HIS A 121 0.02 39.69 -0.28
C HIS A 121 -1.04 39.13 -1.23
N ALA A 122 -1.32 39.84 -2.32
CA ALA A 122 -2.41 39.48 -3.24
C ALA A 122 -2.21 38.13 -3.95
N LEU A 123 -0.98 37.63 -4.02
CA LEU A 123 -0.63 36.36 -4.69
C LEU A 123 -0.13 35.28 -3.72
N ASP A 124 -0.16 35.53 -2.40
CA ASP A 124 0.35 34.61 -1.38
C ASP A 124 -0.31 33.24 -1.41
N TYR A 125 -1.55 33.17 -1.88
CA TYR A 125 -2.30 31.92 -2.06
C TYR A 125 -1.62 30.91 -2.98
N TYR A 126 -0.72 31.34 -3.85
CA TYR A 126 -0.05 30.50 -4.85
C TYR A 126 1.44 30.30 -4.56
N VAL A 127 1.95 30.91 -3.50
CA VAL A 127 3.37 30.81 -3.14
C VAL A 127 3.62 29.49 -2.42
N LEU A 128 4.59 28.72 -2.93
CA LEU A 128 5.11 27.54 -2.24
C LEU A 128 6.30 27.97 -1.37
N ASN A 129 6.16 27.84 -0.06
CA ASN A 129 7.25 28.08 0.87
C ASN A 129 7.97 26.78 1.23
N HIS A 130 9.17 26.89 1.78
CA HIS A 130 9.92 25.75 2.31
C HIS A 130 9.11 24.96 3.36
N GLU A 131 8.25 25.66 4.11
CA GLU A 131 7.35 25.10 5.11
C GLU A 131 6.31 24.12 4.54
N ASP A 132 5.94 24.30 3.26
CA ASP A 132 4.89 23.55 2.58
C ASP A 132 5.42 22.29 1.88
N VAL A 133 6.75 22.09 1.89
CA VAL A 133 7.40 20.91 1.30
C VAL A 133 6.96 19.64 2.04
N LYS A 134 6.49 18.66 1.27
CA LYS A 134 6.02 17.36 1.77
C LYS A 134 7.15 16.34 1.80
N PHE A 135 7.38 15.74 2.97
CA PHE A 135 8.28 14.61 3.17
C PHE A 135 7.47 13.33 3.27
N TYR A 136 7.77 12.35 2.42
CA TYR A 136 7.00 11.11 2.32
C TYR A 136 7.70 9.95 3.01
N ARG A 137 6.91 9.15 3.75
CA ARG A 137 7.29 7.84 4.26
C ARG A 137 6.58 6.78 3.43
N ALA A 138 7.25 6.31 2.38
CA ALA A 138 6.73 5.30 1.48
C ALA A 138 7.06 3.89 1.99
N ARG A 139 6.04 3.04 2.13
CA ARG A 139 6.19 1.57 2.35
C ARG A 139 5.89 0.76 1.08
N SER A 140 5.48 1.45 0.02
CA SER A 140 5.12 0.95 -1.30
C SER A 140 5.48 2.01 -2.33
N PRO A 141 5.74 1.66 -3.60
CA PRO A 141 5.98 2.62 -4.65
C PRO A 141 4.81 3.60 -4.80
N PHE A 142 5.11 4.90 -4.85
CA PHE A 142 4.12 5.95 -5.02
C PHE A 142 4.69 7.06 -5.90
N THR A 143 3.86 7.56 -6.80
CA THR A 143 4.13 8.75 -7.61
C THR A 143 2.88 9.62 -7.63
N ASN A 144 3.05 10.93 -7.63
CA ASN A 144 1.96 11.87 -7.79
C ASN A 144 1.95 12.35 -9.25
N LEU A 145 0.88 12.01 -9.98
CA LEU A 145 0.79 12.30 -11.41
C LEU A 145 0.38 13.75 -11.73
N TYR A 146 -0.12 14.50 -10.73
CA TYR A 146 -0.56 15.89 -10.89
C TYR A 146 0.30 16.83 -10.04
N TYR A 147 0.87 17.84 -10.71
CA TYR A 147 1.55 19.01 -10.13
C TYR A 147 0.70 20.26 -10.36
#